data_AF-A0A7C5NW05-F1
#
_entry.id   AF-A0A7C5NW05-F1
#
_cell.length_a   1.000
_cell.length_b   1.000
_cell.length_c   1.000
_cell.angle_alpha   90.00
_cell.angle_beta   90.00
_cell.angle_gamma   90.00
#
_symmetry.space_group_name_H-M   'P 1'
#
loop_
_entity.id
_entity.type
_entity.pdbx_description
1 polymer ?
#
loop_
_entity_poly.entity_id
_entity_poly.type
_entity_poly.pdbx_seq_one_letter_code
_entity_poly.pdbx_strand_id
1 'polypeptide(L)'
;MQPVNPSCHPGVSGVISEINLRDAAEQYLNSIARSRSANTARTYANALNAFMDTVAHLENAPEELAAAQVREDWVARFAQDLKRYAPATERLYLSAISGFYEYLAAEQIANVNLPRLRLLIRQRARRPGQRLPQFPREQIDRILDYAARLASRPAENPEERLRNLRDRAFLLTLADTGLRVHEACGLRRGDV
;
A
#
# COMPACT_ATOMS: atom_id res chain seq x y z
N MET A 1 -54.81 22.89 -35.46
CA MET A 1 -53.48 23.14 -36.06
C MET A 1 -52.46 23.18 -34.92
N GLN A 2 -51.60 22.16 -34.84
CA GLN A 2 -50.29 22.15 -34.17
C GLN A 2 -49.21 22.20 -35.29
N PRO A 3 -47.87 22.27 -35.04
CA PRO A 3 -47.07 22.08 -33.80
C PRO A 3 -46.42 23.43 -33.36
N VAL A 4 -45.34 23.58 -32.55
CA VAL A 4 -44.24 22.71 -32.07
C VAL A 4 -43.88 23.00 -30.59
N ASN A 5 -43.09 22.10 -30.00
CA ASN A 5 -42.55 22.05 -28.63
C ASN A 5 -41.43 23.05 -28.28
N PRO A 6 -41.09 23.21 -26.98
CA PRO A 6 -39.95 23.97 -26.49
C PRO A 6 -38.59 23.30 -26.75
N SER A 7 -37.53 24.10 -26.78
CA SER A 7 -36.15 23.66 -26.92
C SER A 7 -35.59 23.05 -25.63
N CYS A 8 -35.74 21.73 -25.47
CA CYS A 8 -34.87 20.96 -24.58
C CYS A 8 -33.43 21.03 -25.09
N HIS A 9 -32.51 21.52 -24.28
CA HIS A 9 -31.08 21.23 -24.48
C HIS A 9 -30.85 19.76 -24.10
N PRO A 10 -30.37 18.89 -25.01
CA PRO A 10 -30.00 17.54 -24.65
C PRO A 10 -28.80 17.60 -23.69
N GLY A 11 -28.91 16.88 -22.57
CA GLY A 11 -27.83 16.80 -21.60
C GLY A 11 -26.56 16.21 -22.21
N VAL A 12 -25.41 16.59 -21.66
CA VAL A 12 -24.14 15.94 -21.95
C VAL A 12 -24.19 14.54 -21.33
N SER A 13 -24.68 13.57 -22.09
CA SER A 13 -24.51 12.15 -21.80
C SER A 13 -23.04 11.80 -21.97
N GLY A 14 -22.24 12.07 -20.94
CA GLY A 14 -20.91 11.50 -20.81
C GLY A 14 -21.04 9.98 -20.90
N VAL A 15 -20.25 9.36 -21.77
CA VAL A 15 -20.24 7.91 -21.96
C VAL A 15 -19.59 7.30 -20.72
N ILE A 16 -20.41 6.98 -19.73
CA ILE A 16 -20.00 6.19 -18.56
C ILE A 16 -19.63 4.81 -19.10
N SER A 17 -18.35 4.46 -18.98
CA SER A 17 -17.83 3.16 -19.43
C SER A 17 -18.54 2.00 -18.70
N GLU A 18 -19.09 1.04 -19.46
CA GLU A 18 -19.72 -0.20 -18.94
C GLU A 18 -18.68 -1.21 -18.41
N ILE A 19 -17.73 -0.73 -17.59
CA ILE A 19 -16.75 -1.57 -16.91
C ILE A 19 -17.30 -2.00 -15.54
N ASN A 20 -17.18 -3.28 -15.21
CA ASN A 20 -17.52 -3.77 -13.87
C ASN A 20 -16.43 -3.38 -12.84
N LEU A 21 -16.77 -3.49 -11.56
CA LEU A 21 -15.91 -3.05 -10.46
C LEU A 21 -14.60 -3.87 -10.37
N ARG A 22 -14.66 -5.16 -10.71
CA ARG A 22 -13.52 -6.09 -10.76
C ARG A 22 -12.51 -5.69 -11.84
N ASP A 23 -12.96 -5.44 -13.06
CA ASP A 23 -12.13 -5.03 -14.19
C ASP A 23 -11.51 -3.65 -13.97
N ALA A 24 -12.28 -2.70 -13.44
CA ALA A 24 -11.77 -1.36 -13.12
C ALA A 24 -10.65 -1.41 -12.06
N ALA A 25 -10.77 -2.31 -11.08
CA ALA A 25 -9.72 -2.57 -10.10
C ALA A 25 -8.46 -3.18 -10.73
N GLU A 26 -8.59 -4.05 -11.74
CA GLU A 26 -7.46 -4.61 -12.45
C GLU A 26 -6.75 -3.59 -13.35
N GLN A 27 -7.49 -2.71 -14.02
CA GLN A 27 -6.90 -1.59 -14.77
C GLN A 27 -6.13 -0.65 -13.84
N TYR A 28 -6.70 -0.32 -12.67
CA TYR A 28 -5.99 0.42 -11.62
C TYR A 28 -4.70 -0.28 -11.17
N LEU A 29 -4.76 -1.58 -10.84
CA LEU A 29 -3.59 -2.35 -10.40
C LEU A 29 -2.51 -2.42 -11.49
N ASN A 30 -2.89 -2.53 -12.75
CA ASN A 30 -1.98 -2.48 -13.89
C ASN A 30 -1.27 -1.12 -14.00
N SER A 31 -1.94 0.01 -13.71
CA SER A 31 -1.31 1.33 -13.65
C SER A 31 -0.29 1.45 -12.49
N ILE A 32 -0.61 0.86 -11.34
CA ILE A 32 0.28 0.81 -10.17
C ILE A 32 1.51 -0.08 -10.46
N ALA A 33 1.32 -1.23 -11.11
CA ALA A 33 2.41 -2.15 -11.47
C ALA A 33 3.43 -1.53 -12.45
N ARG A 34 2.99 -0.64 -13.35
CA ARG A 34 3.87 0.10 -14.26
C ARG A 34 4.65 1.23 -13.59
N SER A 35 4.17 1.76 -12.47
CA SER A 35 4.69 3.00 -11.84
C SER A 35 5.34 2.80 -10.47
N ARG A 36 5.19 1.61 -9.85
CA ARG A 36 5.65 1.29 -8.49
C ARG A 36 6.33 -0.07 -8.43
N SER A 37 7.00 -0.35 -7.31
CA SER A 37 7.65 -1.65 -7.10
C SER A 37 6.64 -2.81 -7.12
N ALA A 38 7.09 -4.00 -7.51
CA ALA A 38 6.29 -5.23 -7.47
C ALA A 38 5.71 -5.52 -6.07
N ASN A 39 6.43 -5.16 -5.00
CA ASN A 39 5.92 -5.27 -3.62
C ASN A 39 4.74 -4.32 -3.36
N THR A 40 4.80 -3.09 -3.87
CA THR A 40 3.71 -2.10 -3.79
C THR A 40 2.48 -2.60 -4.57
N ALA A 41 2.66 -3.07 -5.80
CA ALA A 41 1.58 -3.60 -6.63
C ALA A 41 0.90 -4.81 -5.98
N ARG A 42 1.67 -5.79 -5.48
CA ARG A 42 1.15 -6.95 -4.74
C ARG A 42 0.39 -6.56 -3.48
N THR A 43 0.89 -5.57 -2.73
CA THR A 43 0.23 -5.04 -1.54
C THR A 43 -1.12 -4.40 -1.88
N TYR A 44 -1.18 -3.63 -2.98
CA TYR A 44 -2.40 -3.00 -3.44
C TYR A 44 -3.40 -4.04 -3.97
N ALA A 45 -2.93 -5.08 -4.67
CA ALA A 45 -3.79 -6.20 -5.09
C ALA A 45 -4.45 -6.91 -3.91
N ASN A 46 -3.69 -7.18 -2.84
CA ASN A 46 -4.24 -7.73 -1.60
C ASN A 46 -5.28 -6.81 -0.94
N ALA A 47 -5.09 -5.49 -1.02
CA ALA A 47 -6.01 -4.51 -0.47
C ALA A 47 -7.31 -4.41 -1.29
N LEU A 48 -7.22 -4.42 -2.62
CA LEU A 48 -8.40 -4.39 -3.49
C LEU A 48 -9.17 -5.71 -3.42
N ASN A 49 -8.52 -6.87 -3.39
CA ASN A 49 -9.21 -8.15 -3.19
C ASN A 49 -9.98 -8.17 -1.85
N ALA A 50 -9.36 -7.74 -0.74
CA ALA A 50 -10.04 -7.65 0.55
C ALA A 50 -11.20 -6.63 0.56
N PHE A 51 -11.16 -5.60 -0.31
CA PHE A 51 -12.26 -4.66 -0.49
C PHE A 51 -13.39 -5.27 -1.34
N MET A 52 -13.06 -6.04 -2.37
CA MET A 52 -14.04 -6.80 -3.16
C MET A 52 -14.81 -7.80 -2.29
N ASP A 53 -14.13 -8.51 -1.37
CA ASP A 53 -14.78 -9.35 -0.37
C ASP A 53 -15.81 -8.57 0.47
N THR A 54 -15.46 -7.36 0.93
CA THR A 54 -16.38 -6.48 1.67
C THR A 54 -17.58 -6.05 0.81
N VAL A 55 -17.38 -5.71 -0.47
CA VAL A 55 -18.47 -5.31 -1.38
C VAL A 55 -19.41 -6.49 -1.65
N ALA A 56 -18.88 -7.68 -1.92
CA ALA A 56 -19.65 -8.91 -2.12
C ALA A 56 -20.48 -9.34 -0.89
N HIS A 57 -20.16 -8.84 0.31
CA HIS A 57 -20.94 -9.03 1.53
C HIS A 57 -22.01 -7.96 1.78
N LEU A 58 -22.04 -6.88 0.99
CA LEU A 58 -22.98 -5.77 1.11
C LEU A 58 -23.99 -5.71 -0.03
N GLU A 59 -23.54 -6.06 -1.24
CA GLU A 59 -24.23 -5.89 -2.52
C GLU A 59 -24.09 -7.21 -3.33
N ASN A 60 -24.15 -7.13 -4.66
CA ASN A 60 -23.89 -8.27 -5.56
C ASN A 60 -22.38 -8.58 -5.71
N ALA A 61 -22.05 -9.59 -6.53
CA ALA A 61 -20.68 -9.88 -6.90
C ALA A 61 -20.00 -8.67 -7.61
N PRO A 62 -18.74 -8.34 -7.31
CA PRO A 62 -18.00 -7.23 -7.95
C PRO A 62 -17.90 -7.30 -9.48
N GLU A 63 -18.01 -8.50 -10.04
CA GLU A 63 -18.07 -8.78 -11.48
C GLU A 63 -19.43 -8.37 -12.11
N GLU A 64 -20.50 -8.37 -11.31
CA GLU A 64 -21.86 -7.98 -11.71
C GLU A 64 -22.17 -6.49 -11.45
N LEU A 65 -21.38 -5.85 -10.59
CA LEU A 65 -21.53 -4.43 -10.23
C LEU A 65 -20.80 -3.54 -11.23
N ALA A 66 -21.53 -2.60 -11.85
CA ALA A 66 -20.90 -1.56 -12.67
C ALA A 66 -20.02 -0.65 -11.80
N ALA A 67 -18.79 -0.36 -12.22
CA ALA A 67 -17.86 0.48 -11.46
C ALA A 67 -18.42 1.90 -11.20
N ALA A 68 -19.28 2.38 -12.10
CA ALA A 68 -20.03 3.64 -11.96
C ALA A 68 -20.98 3.69 -10.75
N GLN A 69 -21.40 2.54 -10.22
CA GLN A 69 -22.28 2.41 -9.06
C GLN A 69 -21.53 2.37 -7.72
N VAL A 70 -20.22 2.63 -7.71
CA VAL A 70 -19.41 2.64 -6.49
C VAL A 70 -19.91 3.69 -5.48
N ARG A 71 -19.94 3.32 -4.19
CA ARG A 71 -20.41 4.20 -3.10
C ARG A 71 -19.32 4.41 -2.04
N GLU A 72 -19.20 5.60 -1.45
CA GLU A 72 -18.16 5.86 -0.45
C GLU A 72 -18.44 5.19 0.92
N ASP A 73 -19.69 4.79 1.19
CA ASP A 73 -20.04 4.08 2.42
C ASP A 73 -19.55 2.62 2.44
N TRP A 74 -19.26 2.01 1.29
CA TRP A 74 -18.53 0.74 1.22
C TRP A 74 -17.14 0.85 1.87
N VAL A 75 -16.42 1.97 1.67
CA VAL A 75 -15.13 2.22 2.34
C VAL A 75 -15.32 2.40 3.85
N ALA A 76 -16.47 2.94 4.26
CA ALA A 76 -16.83 3.08 5.66
C ALA A 76 -17.06 1.71 6.34
N ARG A 77 -17.60 0.71 5.63
CA ARG A 77 -17.67 -0.69 6.08
C ARG A 77 -16.31 -1.38 6.02
N PHE A 78 -15.56 -1.23 4.94
CA PHE A 78 -14.22 -1.80 4.81
C PHE A 78 -13.29 -1.37 5.95
N ALA A 79 -13.36 -0.10 6.37
CA ALA A 79 -12.63 0.40 7.54
C ALA A 79 -13.03 -0.28 8.87
N GLN A 80 -14.21 -0.90 8.97
CA GLN A 80 -14.63 -1.73 10.11
C GLN A 80 -14.10 -3.16 9.97
N ASP A 81 -14.23 -3.78 8.79
CA ASP A 81 -13.73 -5.13 8.52
C ASP A 81 -12.19 -5.19 8.70
N LEU A 82 -11.48 -4.11 8.38
CA LEU A 82 -10.04 -3.95 8.59
C LEU A 82 -9.60 -3.93 10.07
N LYS A 83 -10.52 -3.82 11.04
CA LYS A 83 -10.16 -3.75 12.47
C LYS A 83 -9.48 -5.02 12.99
N ARG A 84 -9.67 -6.16 12.30
CA ARG A 84 -8.96 -7.43 12.53
C ARG A 84 -7.45 -7.39 12.25
N TYR A 85 -6.98 -6.43 11.45
CA TYR A 85 -5.55 -6.27 11.13
C TYR A 85 -4.85 -5.27 12.07
N ALA A 86 -3.52 -5.18 11.95
CA ALA A 86 -2.74 -4.13 12.60
C ALA A 86 -3.08 -2.73 12.02
N PRO A 87 -3.00 -1.64 12.81
CA PRO A 87 -3.27 -0.27 12.33
C PRO A 87 -2.42 0.19 11.14
N ALA A 88 -1.22 -0.37 10.97
CA ALA A 88 -0.36 -0.10 9.81
C ALA A 88 -0.96 -0.70 8.52
N THR A 89 -1.39 -1.97 8.57
CA THR A 89 -2.08 -2.66 7.47
C THR A 89 -3.40 -1.97 7.11
N GLU A 90 -4.17 -1.57 8.11
CA GLU A 90 -5.42 -0.82 7.90
C GLU A 90 -5.18 0.48 7.11
N ARG A 91 -4.19 1.29 7.51
CA ARG A 91 -3.85 2.51 6.75
C ARG A 91 -3.35 2.22 5.34
N LEU A 92 -2.54 1.18 5.17
CA LEU A 92 -2.00 0.78 3.88
C LEU A 92 -3.12 0.37 2.92
N TYR A 93 -4.10 -0.39 3.40
CA TYR A 93 -5.25 -0.84 2.62
C TYR A 93 -6.20 0.32 2.32
N LEU A 94 -6.52 1.17 3.31
CA LEU A 94 -7.31 2.38 3.08
C LEU A 94 -6.64 3.37 2.12
N SER A 95 -5.30 3.43 2.08
CA SER A 95 -4.57 4.24 1.10
C SER A 95 -4.71 3.68 -0.32
N ALA A 96 -4.66 2.35 -0.50
CA ALA A 96 -4.87 1.72 -1.80
C ALA A 96 -6.31 1.93 -2.30
N ILE A 97 -7.31 1.80 -1.42
CA ILE A 97 -8.72 2.05 -1.79
C ILE A 97 -9.00 3.54 -2.04
N SER A 98 -8.40 4.46 -1.27
CA SER A 98 -8.48 5.90 -1.58
C SER A 98 -7.93 6.20 -2.97
N GLY A 99 -6.80 5.59 -3.34
CA GLY A 99 -6.21 5.73 -4.67
C GLY A 99 -7.05 5.11 -5.79
N PHE A 100 -7.74 4.00 -5.51
CA PHE A 100 -8.67 3.37 -6.47
C PHE A 100 -9.89 4.27 -6.73
N TYR A 101 -10.51 4.84 -5.70
CA TYR A 101 -11.62 5.79 -5.88
C TYR A 101 -11.17 7.09 -6.56
N GLU A 102 -9.94 7.57 -6.30
CA GLU A 102 -9.36 8.71 -7.02
C GLU A 102 -9.12 8.38 -8.51
N TYR A 103 -8.72 7.15 -8.84
CA TYR A 103 -8.65 6.65 -10.21
C TYR A 103 -10.02 6.60 -10.90
N LEU A 104 -11.04 6.01 -10.26
CA LEU A 104 -12.41 5.96 -10.82
C LEU A 104 -12.98 7.35 -11.12
N ALA A 105 -12.66 8.35 -10.29
CA ALA A 105 -13.06 9.73 -10.51
C ALA A 105 -12.24 10.42 -11.63
N ALA A 106 -10.93 10.17 -11.69
CA ALA A 106 -10.03 10.78 -12.67
C ALA A 106 -10.30 10.29 -14.10
N GLU A 107 -10.53 8.99 -14.28
CA GLU A 107 -10.88 8.36 -15.55
C GLU A 107 -12.38 8.54 -15.93
N GLN A 108 -13.15 9.30 -15.13
CA GLN A 108 -14.58 9.56 -15.33
C GLN A 108 -15.48 8.30 -15.32
N ILE A 109 -14.98 7.19 -14.75
CA ILE A 109 -15.70 5.92 -14.61
C ILE A 109 -16.85 6.05 -13.60
N ALA A 110 -16.64 6.81 -12.52
CA ALA A 110 -17.65 7.01 -11.48
C ALA A 110 -17.65 8.44 -10.90
N ASN A 111 -18.83 8.96 -10.58
CA ASN A 111 -19.00 10.27 -9.94
C ASN A 111 -18.80 10.18 -8.42
N VAL A 112 -17.54 10.12 -7.97
CA VAL A 112 -17.17 9.95 -6.57
C VAL A 112 -17.04 11.28 -5.82
N ASN A 113 -17.67 11.39 -4.66
CA ASN A 113 -17.46 12.48 -3.71
C ASN A 113 -16.16 12.25 -2.91
N LEU A 114 -15.01 12.57 -3.53
CA LEU A 114 -13.67 12.44 -2.92
C LEU A 114 -13.54 13.19 -1.57
N PRO A 115 -14.12 14.39 -1.34
CA PRO A 115 -14.16 15.02 -0.02
C PRO A 115 -14.84 14.15 1.06
N ARG A 116 -16.01 13.55 0.75
CA ARG A 116 -16.74 12.65 1.64
C ARG A 116 -15.94 11.38 1.93
N LEU A 117 -15.36 10.76 0.90
CA LEU A 117 -14.48 9.59 1.03
C LEU A 117 -13.33 9.86 2.02
N ARG A 118 -12.60 10.96 1.81
CA ARG A 118 -11.46 11.37 2.67
C ARG A 118 -11.90 11.64 4.11
N LEU A 119 -13.10 12.18 4.32
CA LEU A 119 -13.69 12.37 5.65
C LEU A 119 -14.00 11.04 6.35
N LEU A 120 -14.64 10.10 5.65
CA LEU A 120 -14.98 8.77 6.17
C LEU A 120 -13.72 7.98 6.57
N ILE A 121 -12.68 7.99 5.71
CA ILE A 121 -11.38 7.39 6.01
C ILE A 121 -10.77 8.06 7.26
N ARG A 122 -10.73 9.40 7.33
CA ARG A 122 -10.15 10.12 8.47
C ARG A 122 -10.87 9.83 9.80
N GLN A 123 -12.19 9.71 9.78
CA GLN A 123 -13.00 9.43 10.98
C GLN A 123 -12.87 7.98 11.45
N ARG A 124 -12.69 7.01 10.53
CA ARG A 124 -12.72 5.58 10.85
C ARG A 124 -11.35 4.91 10.96
N ALA A 125 -10.31 5.48 10.34
CA ALA A 125 -8.97 4.90 10.37
C ALA A 125 -8.29 5.04 11.74
N ARG A 126 -7.78 3.93 12.29
CA ARG A 126 -6.91 3.98 13.47
C ARG A 126 -5.65 4.80 13.19
N ARG A 127 -5.17 5.51 14.22
CA ARG A 127 -3.81 6.08 14.23
C ARG A 127 -2.84 4.91 14.50
N PRO A 128 -1.78 4.71 13.70
CA PRO A 128 -0.70 3.81 14.05
C PRO A 128 -0.17 4.16 15.43
N GLY A 129 0.27 3.13 16.16
CA GLY A 129 1.01 3.34 17.39
C GLY A 129 2.25 4.19 17.15
N GLN A 130 2.78 4.73 18.24
CA GLN A 130 4.07 5.41 18.23
C GLN A 130 5.11 4.49 17.56
N ARG A 131 5.97 5.06 16.69
CA ARG A 131 7.12 4.30 16.16
C ARG A 131 7.93 3.78 17.34
N LEU A 132 8.63 2.64 17.16
CA LEU A 132 9.48 2.09 18.21
C LEU A 132 10.34 3.21 18.81
N PRO A 133 10.50 3.24 20.15
CA PRO A 133 11.35 4.24 20.80
C PRO A 133 12.74 4.21 20.17
N GLN A 134 13.38 5.38 20.07
CA GLN A 134 14.75 5.43 19.57
C GLN A 134 15.63 4.55 20.46
N PHE A 135 16.38 3.64 19.83
CA PHE A 135 17.25 2.71 20.56
C PHE A 135 18.26 3.52 21.39
N PRO A 136 18.40 3.27 22.70
CA PRO A 136 19.36 3.99 23.53
C PRO A 136 20.78 3.85 22.97
N ARG A 137 21.52 4.95 22.89
CA ARG A 137 22.85 4.98 22.27
C ARG A 137 23.79 3.93 22.87
N GLU A 138 23.79 3.78 24.19
CA GLU A 138 24.57 2.75 24.90
C GLU A 138 24.28 1.31 24.43
N GLN A 139 23.05 1.00 23.99
CA GLN A 139 22.72 -0.32 23.47
C GLN A 139 23.28 -0.52 22.06
N ILE A 140 23.30 0.53 21.23
CA ILE A 140 23.95 0.54 19.93
C ILE A 140 25.45 0.36 20.12
N ASP A 141 26.08 1.16 20.98
CA ASP A 141 27.52 1.12 21.26
C ASP A 141 27.96 -0.29 21.71
N ARG A 142 27.18 -0.96 22.60
CA ARG A 142 27.43 -2.36 23.00
C ARG A 142 27.39 -3.36 21.83
N ILE A 143 26.53 -3.16 20.84
CA ILE A 143 26.45 -4.00 19.64
C ILE A 143 27.65 -3.76 18.72
N LEU A 144 28.09 -2.50 18.58
CA LEU A 144 29.27 -2.15 17.78
C LEU A 144 30.57 -2.67 18.41
N ASP A 145 30.70 -2.55 19.74
CA ASP A 145 31.78 -3.16 20.51
C ASP A 145 31.85 -4.68 20.33
N TYR A 146 30.69 -5.35 20.36
CA TYR A 146 30.60 -6.78 20.07
C TYR A 146 31.05 -7.10 18.64
N ALA A 147 30.52 -6.37 17.64
CA ALA A 147 30.86 -6.54 16.23
C ALA A 147 32.36 -6.33 15.97
N ALA A 148 32.98 -5.31 16.57
CA ALA A 148 34.40 -5.03 16.45
C ALA A 148 35.26 -6.22 16.94
N ARG A 149 34.87 -6.83 18.07
CA ARG A 149 35.57 -7.98 18.70
C ARG A 149 35.38 -9.30 17.96
N LEU A 150 34.43 -9.43 17.04
CA LEU A 150 34.24 -10.67 16.26
C LEU A 150 35.47 -11.04 15.41
N ALA A 151 36.24 -10.06 14.93
CA ALA A 151 37.45 -10.33 14.13
C ALA A 151 38.56 -11.07 14.90
N SER A 152 38.61 -10.89 16.22
CA SER A 152 39.58 -11.52 17.13
C SER A 152 38.99 -12.68 17.94
N ARG A 153 37.72 -13.03 17.73
CA ARG A 153 37.07 -14.13 18.42
C ARG A 153 37.66 -15.46 17.93
N PRO A 154 38.13 -16.36 18.83
CA PRO A 154 38.56 -17.69 18.42
C PRO A 154 37.39 -18.42 17.75
N ALA A 155 37.72 -19.20 16.72
CA ALA A 155 36.78 -19.95 15.92
C ALA A 155 37.29 -21.39 15.78
N GLU A 156 36.41 -22.37 15.97
CA GLU A 156 36.74 -23.80 15.95
C GLU A 156 37.01 -24.30 14.53
N ASN A 157 36.47 -23.60 13.53
CA ASN A 157 36.59 -23.95 12.11
C ASN A 157 36.60 -22.70 11.20
N PRO A 158 37.04 -22.84 9.93
CA PRO A 158 37.10 -21.73 8.98
C PRO A 158 35.73 -21.07 8.70
N GLU A 159 34.63 -21.83 8.74
CA GLU A 159 33.28 -21.32 8.46
C GLU A 159 32.75 -20.40 9.56
N GLU A 160 33.04 -20.72 10.83
CA GLU A 160 32.77 -19.84 11.96
C GLU A 160 33.59 -18.55 11.86
N ARG A 161 34.88 -18.64 11.50
CA ARG A 161 35.72 -17.45 11.26
C ARG A 161 35.14 -16.55 10.16
N LEU A 162 34.66 -17.14 9.06
CA LEU A 162 34.00 -16.40 7.98
C LEU A 162 32.67 -15.77 8.41
N ARG A 163 31.85 -16.48 9.23
CA ARG A 163 30.63 -15.91 9.83
C ARG A 163 30.94 -14.71 10.73
N ASN A 164 31.92 -14.83 11.62
CA ASN A 164 32.36 -13.74 12.50
C ASN A 164 32.82 -12.50 11.69
N LEU A 165 33.60 -12.70 10.62
CA LEU A 165 34.06 -11.60 9.75
C LEU A 165 32.91 -10.98 8.93
N ARG A 166 31.98 -11.78 8.40
CA ARG A 166 30.79 -11.32 7.69
C ARG A 166 29.90 -10.48 8.59
N ASP A 167 29.56 -10.99 9.77
CA ASP A 167 28.62 -10.35 10.69
C ASP A 167 29.21 -9.05 11.24
N ARG A 168 30.53 -9.01 11.50
CA ARG A 168 31.27 -7.77 11.78
C ARG A 168 31.14 -6.76 10.66
N ALA A 169 31.51 -7.15 9.43
CA ALA A 169 31.49 -6.23 8.29
C ALA A 169 30.09 -5.68 8.06
N PHE A 170 29.06 -6.53 8.11
CA PHE A 170 27.67 -6.16 7.94
C PHE A 170 27.18 -5.17 9.01
N LEU A 171 27.41 -5.45 10.30
CA LEU A 171 26.97 -4.58 11.38
C LEU A 171 27.67 -3.22 11.39
N LEU A 172 28.98 -3.19 11.15
CA LEU A 172 29.74 -1.93 11.08
C LEU A 172 29.34 -1.10 9.85
N THR A 173 29.20 -1.72 8.66
CA THR A 173 28.74 -1.01 7.46
C THR A 173 27.34 -0.41 7.66
N LEU A 174 26.39 -1.13 8.26
CA LEU A 174 25.06 -0.58 8.55
C LEU A 174 25.12 0.62 9.51
N ALA A 175 26.01 0.57 10.51
CA ALA A 175 26.18 1.64 11.49
C ALA A 175 26.81 2.91 10.90
N ASP A 176 27.86 2.76 10.09
CA ASP A 176 28.63 3.87 9.54
C ASP A 176 27.94 4.52 8.33
N THR A 177 27.21 3.75 7.52
CA THR A 177 26.59 4.24 6.27
C THR A 177 25.11 4.58 6.40
N GLY A 178 24.40 4.02 7.39
CA GLY A 178 22.94 4.14 7.50
C GLY A 178 22.16 3.43 6.40
N LEU A 179 22.80 2.59 5.58
CA LEU A 179 22.13 1.77 4.56
C LEU A 179 21.04 0.90 5.17
N ARG A 180 19.95 0.68 4.44
CA ARG A 180 18.95 -0.32 4.83
C ARG A 180 19.50 -1.73 4.61
N VAL A 181 19.03 -2.69 5.39
CA VAL A 181 19.41 -4.12 5.30
C VAL A 181 19.40 -4.66 3.86
N HIS A 182 18.38 -4.32 3.06
CA HIS A 182 18.28 -4.78 1.67
C HIS A 182 19.24 -4.06 0.70
N GLU A 183 19.64 -2.83 1.00
CA GLU A 183 20.62 -2.07 0.23
C GLU A 183 22.02 -2.64 0.52
N ALA A 184 22.35 -2.85 1.81
CA ALA A 184 23.60 -3.49 2.23
C ALA A 184 23.76 -4.93 1.69
N CYS A 185 22.68 -5.72 1.66
CA CYS A 185 22.68 -7.05 1.03
C CYS A 185 22.77 -7.01 -0.52
N GLY A 186 22.51 -5.86 -1.14
CA GLY A 186 22.55 -5.66 -2.59
C GLY A 186 23.90 -5.19 -3.15
N LEU A 187 24.82 -4.75 -2.26
CA LEU A 187 26.11 -4.18 -2.64
C LEU A 187 26.98 -5.14 -3.46
N ARG A 188 27.57 -4.62 -4.52
CA ARG A 188 28.49 -5.29 -5.44
C ARG A 188 29.89 -4.68 -5.31
N ARG A 189 30.90 -5.40 -5.80
CA ARG A 189 32.29 -4.92 -5.82
C ARG A 189 32.52 -3.66 -6.67
N GLY A 190 31.58 -3.29 -7.54
CA GLY A 190 31.64 -2.06 -8.35
C GLY A 190 30.87 -0.88 -7.75
N ASP A 191 30.27 -1.06 -6.57
CA ASP A 191 29.58 0.01 -5.83
C ASP A 191 30.52 0.67 -4.78
N VAL A 192 31.81 0.30 -4.80
CA VAL A 192 32.91 0.72 -3.90
C VAL A 192 34.13 1.10 -4.74
#